data_AF-A0A831XJX2-F1
#
_entry.id   AF-A0A831XJX2-F1
#
_cell.length_a   1.000
_cell.length_b   1.000
_cell.length_c   1.000
_cell.angle_alpha   90.00
_cell.angle_beta   90.00
_cell.angle_gamma   90.00
#
_symmetry.space_group_name_H-M   'P 1'
#
loop_
_entity.id
_entity.type
_entity.pdbx_description
1 polymer ?
#
loop_
_entity_poly.entity_id
_entity_poly.type
_entity_poly.pdbx_seq_one_letter_code
_entity_poly.pdbx_strand_id
1 'polypeptide(L)'
;MLIRTQCKKCGATIKLDFGNMTKDEALAAAEKMDTMPRECPGRHVELGGWKMLYDLDDAIHRAYDLGEGEEPEPVITDKEYVDKLLTEGRDVIDGGLNTVPELRLPRLHDFPNLEHMGFGDFKNATHLFLRYDSPRGTRFYTRESIAHPQPANIPA
;
A
#
# COMPACT_ATOMS: atom_id res chain seq x y z
N MET A 1 16.17 -1.06 2.24
CA MET A 1 16.41 -2.17 1.31
C MET A 1 15.08 -2.46 0.66
N LEU A 2 14.92 -1.98 -0.55
CA LEU A 2 13.79 -2.29 -1.41
C LEU A 2 14.15 -3.53 -2.23
N ILE A 3 13.28 -4.54 -2.21
CA ILE A 3 13.44 -5.75 -3.01
C ILE A 3 12.30 -5.88 -4.01
N ARG A 4 12.58 -6.49 -5.17
CA ARG A 4 11.56 -6.82 -6.16
C ARG A 4 11.27 -8.31 -6.17
N THR A 5 9.98 -8.65 -6.20
CA THR A 5 9.54 -10.03 -6.41
C THR A 5 8.33 -10.06 -7.33
N GLN A 6 8.03 -11.24 -7.88
CA GLN A 6 6.97 -11.45 -8.85
C GLN A 6 5.95 -12.44 -8.33
N CYS A 7 4.68 -12.15 -8.61
CA CYS A 7 3.61 -13.09 -8.33
C CYS A 7 3.77 -14.32 -9.22
N LYS A 8 3.85 -15.50 -8.61
CA LYS A 8 3.98 -16.80 -9.28
C LYS A 8 2.81 -17.12 -10.21
N LYS A 9 1.63 -16.53 -9.96
CA LYS A 9 0.39 -16.82 -10.69
C LYS A 9 0.16 -15.89 -11.87
N CYS A 10 0.26 -14.58 -11.65
CA CYS A 10 -0.08 -13.58 -12.67
C CYS A 10 1.11 -12.79 -13.21
N GLY A 11 2.33 -13.03 -12.69
CA GLY A 11 3.55 -12.33 -13.11
C GLY A 11 3.60 -10.86 -12.67
N ALA A 12 2.63 -10.38 -11.89
CA ALA A 12 2.66 -9.03 -11.36
C ALA A 12 3.92 -8.82 -10.51
N THR A 13 4.72 -7.84 -10.87
CA THR A 13 5.88 -7.46 -10.08
C THR A 13 5.43 -6.55 -8.94
N ILE A 14 6.02 -6.73 -7.77
CA ILE A 14 5.80 -5.91 -6.59
C ILE A 14 7.15 -5.51 -6.01
N LYS A 15 7.15 -4.43 -5.24
CA LYS A 15 8.29 -4.00 -4.43
C LYS A 15 8.01 -4.29 -2.96
N LEU A 16 9.04 -4.50 -2.16
CA LEU A 16 8.94 -4.71 -0.72
C LEU A 16 10.04 -3.90 -0.04
N ASP A 17 9.67 -3.00 0.87
CA ASP A 17 10.64 -2.23 1.63
C ASP A 17 10.93 -2.86 2.98
N PHE A 18 12.11 -3.47 3.14
CA PHE A 18 12.62 -3.95 4.43
C PHE A 18 13.45 -2.88 5.16
N GLY A 19 13.71 -1.75 4.50
CA GLY A 19 14.31 -0.61 5.16
C GLY A 19 15.75 -0.84 5.63
N ASN A 20 15.97 -0.75 6.93
CA ASN A 20 17.31 -0.85 7.53
C ASN A 20 17.49 -2.22 8.20
N MET A 21 16.55 -3.14 7.97
CA MET A 21 16.68 -4.51 8.44
C MET A 21 17.90 -5.14 7.79
N THR A 22 18.66 -5.85 8.60
CA THR A 22 19.62 -6.84 8.16
C THR A 22 18.93 -7.97 7.38
N LYS A 23 19.70 -8.79 6.68
CA LYS A 23 19.19 -9.95 5.96
C LYS A 23 18.39 -10.90 6.86
N ASP A 24 18.93 -11.21 8.04
CA ASP A 24 18.29 -12.14 8.98
C ASP A 24 16.96 -11.58 9.51
N GLU A 25 16.91 -10.27 9.78
CA GLU A 25 15.67 -9.58 10.15
C GLU A 25 14.64 -9.58 9.02
N ALA A 26 15.08 -9.40 7.77
CA ALA A 26 14.20 -9.45 6.61
C ALA A 26 13.61 -10.86 6.40
N LEU A 27 14.43 -11.92 6.55
CA LEU A 27 13.98 -13.31 6.48
C LEU A 27 12.98 -13.64 7.61
N ALA A 28 13.27 -13.22 8.85
CA ALA A 28 12.37 -13.42 9.98
C ALA A 28 11.05 -12.67 9.80
N ALA A 29 11.10 -11.45 9.25
CA ALA A 29 9.90 -10.69 8.92
C ALA A 29 9.08 -11.39 7.83
N ALA A 30 9.72 -11.84 6.75
CA ALA A 30 9.08 -12.59 5.67
C ALA A 30 8.35 -13.84 6.17
N GLU A 31 8.99 -14.62 7.04
CA GLU A 31 8.38 -15.79 7.67
C GLU A 31 7.14 -15.42 8.49
N LYS A 32 7.25 -14.38 9.32
CA LYS A 32 6.11 -13.90 10.12
C LYS A 32 4.93 -13.46 9.25
N MET A 33 5.22 -12.83 8.11
CA MET A 33 4.18 -12.37 7.19
C MET A 33 3.45 -13.50 6.47
N ASP A 34 4.10 -14.66 6.30
CA ASP A 34 3.61 -15.82 5.55
C ASP A 34 2.47 -16.59 6.25
N THR A 35 1.99 -16.05 7.37
CA THR A 35 0.99 -16.70 8.23
C THR A 35 -0.46 -16.34 7.91
N MET A 36 -0.70 -15.42 6.97
CA MET A 36 -2.05 -14.90 6.66
C MET A 36 -2.31 -14.85 5.15
N PRO A 37 -3.58 -14.96 4.71
CA PRO A 37 -3.99 -14.69 3.34
C PRO A 37 -3.47 -13.35 2.82
N ARG A 38 -3.12 -13.31 1.54
CA ARG A 38 -2.59 -12.10 0.89
C ARG A 38 -3.29 -11.79 -0.42
N GLU A 39 -3.36 -10.49 -0.69
CA GLU A 39 -3.80 -9.95 -1.96
C GLU A 39 -2.60 -9.70 -2.86
N CYS A 40 -2.71 -10.13 -4.12
CA CYS A 40 -1.93 -9.56 -5.21
C CYS A 40 -2.64 -8.27 -5.67
N PRO A 41 -2.02 -7.09 -5.48
CA PRO A 41 -2.71 -5.81 -5.62
C PRO A 41 -3.51 -5.69 -6.91
N GLY A 42 -4.83 -5.54 -6.80
CA GLY A 42 -5.74 -5.33 -7.93
C GLY A 42 -5.86 -6.51 -8.90
N ARG A 43 -5.47 -7.74 -8.48
CA ARG A 43 -5.52 -8.93 -9.34
C ARG A 43 -6.31 -10.08 -8.71
N HIS A 44 -5.80 -10.67 -7.63
CA HIS A 44 -6.41 -11.85 -7.01
C HIS A 44 -6.03 -11.94 -5.53
N VAL A 45 -6.89 -12.60 -4.75
CA VAL A 45 -6.69 -12.85 -3.32
C VAL A 45 -6.46 -14.34 -3.12
N GLU A 46 -5.46 -14.71 -2.32
CA GLU A 46 -5.17 -16.10 -2.00
C GLU A 46 -5.29 -16.35 -0.50
N LEU A 47 -5.75 -17.56 -0.16
CA LEU A 47 -5.83 -18.03 1.22
C LEU A 47 -4.47 -18.46 1.80
N GLY A 48 -3.39 -18.37 1.02
CA GLY A 48 -2.01 -18.67 1.43
C GLY A 48 -1.18 -17.41 1.68
N GLY A 49 -0.05 -17.59 2.36
CA GLY A 49 0.89 -16.51 2.67
C GLY A 49 1.73 -16.00 1.50
N TRP A 50 2.69 -15.14 1.82
CA TRP A 50 3.65 -14.56 0.87
C TRP A 50 4.44 -15.56 0.05
N LYS A 51 5.01 -16.60 0.65
CA LYS A 51 5.89 -17.57 -0.03
C LYS A 51 5.13 -18.43 -1.04
N MET A 52 3.84 -18.62 -0.80
CA MET A 52 2.92 -19.25 -1.76
C MET A 52 2.70 -18.37 -3.00
N LEU A 53 2.67 -17.05 -2.83
CA LEU A 53 2.36 -16.11 -3.89
C LEU A 53 3.58 -15.56 -4.62
N TYR A 54 4.70 -15.41 -3.92
CA TYR A 54 5.89 -14.68 -4.36
C TYR A 54 7.15 -15.45 -4.00
N ASP A 55 8.20 -15.32 -4.82
CA ASP A 55 9.53 -15.86 -4.52
C ASP A 55 10.28 -14.89 -3.61
N LEU A 56 9.86 -14.86 -2.35
CA LEU A 56 10.33 -13.87 -1.38
C LEU A 56 11.76 -14.18 -0.89
N ASP A 57 12.06 -15.44 -0.61
CA ASP A 57 13.39 -15.86 -0.13
C ASP A 57 14.48 -15.57 -1.18
N ASP A 58 14.19 -15.86 -2.45
CA ASP A 58 15.06 -15.55 -3.59
C ASP A 58 15.20 -14.04 -3.81
N ALA A 59 14.11 -13.27 -3.68
CA ALA A 59 14.18 -11.81 -3.76
C ALA A 59 15.03 -11.20 -2.64
N ILE A 60 14.97 -11.75 -1.42
CA ILE A 60 15.83 -11.34 -0.29
C ILE A 60 17.28 -11.72 -0.57
N HIS A 61 17.54 -12.95 -1.06
CA HIS A 61 18.89 -13.38 -1.44
C HIS A 61 19.53 -12.45 -2.48
N ARG A 62 18.84 -12.18 -3.59
CA ARG A 62 19.34 -11.26 -4.63
C ARG A 62 19.64 -9.87 -4.08
N ALA A 63 18.77 -9.35 -3.23
CA ALA A 63 18.94 -8.02 -2.69
C ALA A 63 20.12 -7.90 -1.71
N TYR A 64 20.21 -8.84 -0.76
CA TYR A 64 21.17 -8.74 0.35
C TYR A 64 22.51 -9.40 0.07
N ASP A 65 22.55 -10.49 -0.71
CA ASP A 65 23.78 -11.24 -0.97
C ASP A 65 24.40 -10.88 -2.33
N LEU A 66 23.58 -10.57 -3.34
CA LEU A 66 24.05 -10.25 -4.69
C LEU A 66 24.08 -8.74 -4.98
N GLY A 67 23.57 -7.92 -4.07
CA GLY A 67 23.55 -6.46 -4.22
C GLY A 67 22.56 -5.96 -5.29
N GLU A 68 21.56 -6.76 -5.66
CA GLU A 68 20.52 -6.39 -6.62
C GLU A 68 19.34 -5.64 -5.98
N GLY A 69 19.49 -5.24 -4.72
CA GLY A 69 18.51 -4.47 -3.99
C GLY A 69 18.52 -3.00 -4.38
N GLU A 70 17.42 -2.32 -4.11
CA GLU A 70 17.31 -0.87 -4.26
C GLU A 70 17.47 -0.18 -2.89
N GLU A 71 18.07 1.00 -2.90
CA GLU A 71 18.10 1.86 -1.71
C GLU A 71 16.66 2.23 -1.31
N PRO A 72 16.31 2.15 -0.01
CA PRO A 72 14.96 2.46 0.43
C PRO A 72 14.61 3.93 0.11
N GLU A 73 13.44 4.14 -0.47
CA GLU A 73 12.89 5.48 -0.65
C GLU A 73 12.54 6.09 0.72
N PRO A 74 12.67 7.42 0.90
CA PRO A 74 12.21 8.08 2.11
C PRO A 74 10.72 7.83 2.33
N VAL A 75 10.36 7.30 3.50
CA VAL A 75 8.96 7.16 3.89
C VAL A 75 8.40 8.55 4.20
N ILE A 76 7.48 9.03 3.38
CA ILE A 76 6.73 10.25 3.66
C ILE A 76 5.81 10.02 4.86
N THR A 77 5.72 10.99 5.75
CA THR A 77 4.78 10.98 6.89
C THR A 77 3.33 11.19 6.42
N ASP A 78 2.36 10.80 7.25
CA ASP A 78 0.93 11.10 6.99
C ASP A 78 0.71 12.60 6.73
N LYS A 79 1.40 13.45 7.50
CA LYS A 79 1.36 14.90 7.33
C LYS A 79 1.88 15.34 5.97
N GLU A 80 3.06 14.89 5.58
CA GLU A 80 3.66 15.23 4.28
C GLU A 80 2.82 14.73 3.11
N TYR A 81 2.22 13.56 3.25
CA TYR A 81 1.29 13.02 2.27
C TYR A 81 0.03 13.88 2.12
N VAL A 82 -0.62 14.23 3.23
CA VAL A 82 -1.80 15.10 3.22
C VAL A 82 -1.46 16.50 2.70
N ASP A 83 -0.36 17.09 3.13
CA ASP A 83 0.09 18.41 2.67
C ASP A 83 0.29 18.43 1.15
N LYS A 84 0.87 17.37 0.59
CA LYS A 84 1.00 17.21 -0.86
C LYS A 84 -0.36 17.18 -1.55
N LEU A 85 -1.28 16.33 -1.08
CA LEU A 85 -2.63 16.21 -1.65
C LEU A 85 -3.40 17.53 -1.61
N LEU A 86 -3.32 18.26 -0.49
CA LEU A 86 -3.94 19.57 -0.33
C LEU A 86 -3.31 20.61 -1.29
N THR A 87 -1.99 20.58 -1.48
CA THR A 87 -1.29 21.44 -2.44
C THR A 87 -1.69 21.14 -3.88
N GLU A 88 -2.00 19.88 -4.20
CA GLU A 88 -2.55 19.45 -5.48
C GLU A 88 -4.05 19.80 -5.65
N GLY A 89 -4.67 20.45 -4.66
CA GLY A 89 -6.07 20.84 -4.68
C GLY A 89 -7.05 19.69 -4.44
N ARG A 90 -6.60 18.58 -3.86
CA ARG A 90 -7.47 17.46 -3.49
C ARG A 90 -8.25 17.77 -2.23
N ASP A 91 -9.47 17.25 -2.15
CA ASP A 91 -10.30 17.26 -0.95
C ASP A 91 -9.92 16.06 -0.09
N VAL A 92 -9.41 16.29 1.13
CA VAL A 92 -8.87 15.24 1.99
C VAL A 92 -9.64 15.19 3.31
N ILE A 93 -10.11 14.00 3.67
CA ILE A 93 -10.92 13.69 4.84
C ILE A 93 -10.21 12.61 5.66
N ASP A 94 -10.16 12.79 6.98
CA ASP A 94 -9.54 11.86 7.91
C ASP A 94 -10.46 10.67 8.21
N GLY A 95 -9.90 9.47 8.16
CA GLY A 95 -10.55 8.19 8.44
C GLY A 95 -10.92 7.93 9.90
N GLY A 96 -10.96 8.96 10.73
CA GLY A 96 -11.61 8.95 12.04
C GLY A 96 -10.67 8.71 13.22
N LEU A 97 -9.37 8.58 12.97
CA LEU A 97 -8.35 8.44 14.02
C LEU A 97 -7.66 9.76 14.37
N ASN A 98 -8.00 10.87 13.68
CA ASN A 98 -7.39 12.17 13.89
C ASN A 98 -5.86 12.08 13.75
N THR A 99 -5.45 11.55 12.61
CA THR A 99 -4.08 11.11 12.36
C THR A 99 -3.14 12.26 12.09
N VAL A 100 -3.68 13.37 11.56
CA VAL A 100 -2.93 14.61 11.34
C VAL A 100 -3.68 15.78 12.00
N PRO A 101 -3.72 15.84 13.35
CA PRO A 101 -4.53 16.81 14.09
C PRO A 101 -4.22 18.27 13.76
N GLU A 102 -2.96 18.56 13.44
CA GLU A 102 -2.47 19.87 13.05
C GLU A 102 -3.12 20.41 11.77
N LEU A 103 -3.59 19.53 10.88
CA LEU A 103 -4.26 19.91 9.63
C LEU A 103 -5.77 20.07 9.78
N ARG A 104 -6.33 19.74 10.95
CA ARG A 104 -7.76 19.90 11.28
C ARG A 104 -8.69 19.36 10.20
N LEU A 105 -8.35 18.19 9.66
CA LEU A 105 -9.12 17.55 8.60
C LEU A 105 -10.54 17.22 9.07
N PRO A 106 -11.55 17.27 8.17
CA PRO A 106 -12.89 16.81 8.47
C PRO A 106 -12.92 15.31 8.81
N ARG A 107 -13.88 14.88 9.62
CA ARG A 107 -14.05 13.46 9.98
C ARG A 107 -14.93 12.75 8.96
N LEU A 108 -14.62 11.49 8.67
CA LEU A 108 -15.39 10.69 7.70
C LEU A 108 -16.89 10.59 8.02
N HIS A 109 -17.26 10.56 9.31
CA HIS A 109 -18.65 10.35 9.74
C HIS A 109 -19.55 11.56 9.46
N ASP A 110 -18.96 12.71 9.12
CA ASP A 110 -19.69 13.92 8.76
C ASP A 110 -20.12 13.92 7.28
N PHE A 111 -19.70 12.93 6.48
CA PHE A 111 -19.94 12.89 5.03
C PHE A 111 -20.47 11.53 4.55
N PRO A 112 -21.58 11.51 3.79
CA PRO A 112 -21.97 10.32 3.02
C PRO A 112 -21.11 10.19 1.76
N ASN A 113 -21.00 8.98 1.21
CA ASN A 113 -20.41 8.68 -0.11
C ASN A 113 -18.95 9.18 -0.27
N LEU A 114 -18.05 8.58 0.51
CA LEU A 114 -16.62 8.86 0.45
C LEU A 114 -15.89 7.84 -0.41
N GLU A 115 -14.98 8.33 -1.26
CA GLU A 115 -14.03 7.50 -1.97
C GLU A 115 -12.75 7.39 -1.15
N HIS A 116 -12.28 6.16 -0.92
CA HIS A 116 -11.02 5.93 -0.25
C HIS A 116 -9.88 6.38 -1.18
N MET A 117 -9.04 7.32 -0.74
CA MET A 117 -7.87 7.79 -1.50
C MET A 117 -6.70 6.81 -1.47
N GLY A 118 -6.95 5.59 -0.97
CA GLY A 118 -5.99 4.51 -0.92
C GLY A 118 -5.03 4.59 0.26
N PHE A 119 -4.38 3.45 0.48
CA PHE A 119 -3.00 3.40 0.94
C PHE A 119 -2.11 3.57 -0.30
N GLY A 120 -1.78 4.82 -0.65
CA GLY A 120 -1.10 5.13 -1.90
C GLY A 120 -1.97 4.88 -3.15
N ASP A 121 -1.70 5.63 -4.21
CA ASP A 121 -2.46 5.63 -5.47
C ASP A 121 -2.63 4.24 -6.09
N PHE A 122 -3.87 3.85 -6.38
CA PHE A 122 -4.18 2.74 -7.30
C PHE A 122 -4.46 3.26 -8.72
N LYS A 123 -3.38 3.61 -9.42
CA LYS A 123 -3.21 3.35 -10.86
C LYS A 123 -1.79 2.82 -11.11
N ASN A 124 -1.62 1.49 -11.01
CA ASN A 124 -0.66 0.56 -11.67
C ASN A 124 0.75 1.13 -12.03
N ALA A 125 1.88 0.57 -11.57
CA ALA A 125 2.38 -0.72 -12.06
C ALA A 125 3.11 -1.64 -11.08
N THR A 126 3.54 -1.22 -9.90
CA THR A 126 4.34 -2.06 -8.98
C THR A 126 4.52 -1.32 -7.66
N HIS A 127 3.64 -1.44 -6.67
CA HIS A 127 4.01 -1.02 -5.31
C HIS A 127 3.37 -1.89 -4.22
N LEU A 128 4.20 -2.24 -3.26
CA LEU A 128 3.91 -2.85 -1.98
C LEU A 128 5.02 -2.38 -1.02
N PHE A 129 4.75 -2.35 0.29
CA PHE A 129 5.70 -1.90 1.32
C PHE A 129 5.70 -2.88 2.48
N LEU A 130 6.82 -3.06 3.20
CA LEU A 130 6.73 -3.49 4.59
C LEU A 130 7.84 -2.96 5.52
N ARG A 131 7.72 -1.67 5.85
CA ARG A 131 7.96 -1.16 7.21
C ARG A 131 6.61 -0.84 7.86
N TYR A 132 5.87 -1.90 8.25
CA TYR A 132 4.54 -1.89 8.89
C TYR A 132 3.45 -1.13 8.12
N ASP A 133 2.75 -1.80 7.18
CA ASP A 133 1.56 -1.34 6.41
C ASP A 133 1.14 0.14 6.61
N SER A 134 1.56 1.00 5.66
CA SER A 134 1.31 2.45 5.59
C SER A 134 2.02 3.29 6.65
N PRO A 135 2.19 4.62 6.48
CA PRO A 135 2.21 5.49 7.64
C PRO A 135 1.00 5.13 8.55
N ARG A 136 1.34 4.45 9.66
CA ARG A 136 0.54 4.04 10.83
C ARG A 136 -0.98 3.88 10.62
N GLY A 137 -1.41 3.03 9.69
CA GLY A 137 -2.76 2.47 9.68
C GLY A 137 -3.93 3.43 9.51
N THR A 138 -3.73 4.63 8.93
CA THR A 138 -4.83 5.59 8.75
C THR A 138 -5.31 5.64 7.30
N ARG A 139 -6.63 5.70 7.15
CA ARG A 139 -7.34 5.80 5.88
C ARG A 139 -7.67 7.27 5.59
N PHE A 140 -7.29 7.81 4.43
CA PHE A 140 -7.75 9.12 3.97
C PHE A 140 -8.79 8.95 2.87
N TYR A 141 -9.70 9.91 2.78
CA TYR A 141 -10.85 9.88 1.88
C TYR A 141 -11.00 11.20 1.12
N THR A 142 -11.65 11.16 -0.04
CA THR A 142 -12.13 12.34 -0.76
C THR A 142 -13.64 12.21 -0.91
N ARG A 143 -14.34 13.34 -1.05
CA ARG A 143 -15.72 13.30 -1.53
C ARG A 143 -15.73 12.77 -2.96
N GLU A 144 -16.72 11.94 -3.28
CA GLU A 144 -16.95 11.45 -4.64
C GLU A 144 -17.00 12.63 -5.61
N SER A 145 -16.15 12.62 -6.65
CA SER A 145 -16.31 13.57 -7.74
C SER A 145 -17.59 13.15 -8.49
N ILE A 146 -18.61 14.01 -8.51
CA ILE A 146 -19.84 13.78 -9.28
C ILE A 146 -19.49 13.89 -10.78
N ALA A 147 -18.77 12.91 -11.31
CA ALA A 147 -18.34 12.87 -12.70
C ALA A 147 -18.14 11.43 -13.19
N HIS A 148 -18.87 10.45 -12.66
CA HIS A 148 -19.03 9.16 -13.33
C HIS A 148 -20.52 8.88 -13.57
N PRO A 149 -20.97 8.85 -14.85
CA PRO A 149 -22.31 8.39 -15.16
C PRO A 149 -22.43 6.94 -14.67
N GLN A 150 -23.41 6.67 -13.81
CA GLN A 150 -23.74 5.31 -13.42
C GLN A 150 -23.88 4.47 -14.69
N PRO A 151 -23.22 3.31 -14.81
CA PRO A 151 -23.58 2.36 -15.85
C PRO A 151 -25.07 2.04 -15.63
N ALA A 152 -25.86 2.29 -16.68
CA ALA A 152 -27.30 2.07 -16.66
C ALA A 152 -27.60 0.69 -16.08
N ASN A 153 -28.51 0.66 -15.10
CA ASN A 153 -29.13 -0.58 -14.62
C ASN A 153 -29.41 -1.49 -15.82
N ILE A 154 -28.86 -2.69 -15.82
CA ILE A 154 -29.28 -3.74 -16.75
C ILE A 154 -30.51 -4.39 -16.09
N PRO A 155 -31.73 -4.23 -16.62
CA PRO A 155 -32.84 -5.12 -16.31
C PRO A 155 -32.64 -6.43 -17.11
N ALA A 156 -33.04 -7.62 -16.67
CA ALA A 156 -33.98 -8.04 -15.62
C ALA A 156 -33.53 -9.39 -15.04
#